data_AF-A0A067KPF0-F1
#
_entry.id   AF-A0A067KPF0-F1
#
_cell.length_a   1.000
_cell.length_b   1.000
_cell.length_c   1.000
_cell.angle_alpha   90.00
_cell.angle_beta   90.00
_cell.angle_gamma   90.00
#
_symmetry.space_group_name_H-M   'P 1'
#
loop_
_entity.id
_entity.type
_entity.pdbx_description
1 polymer ?
#
loop_
_entity_poly.entity_id
_entity_poly.type
_entity_poly.pdbx_seq_one_letter_code
_entity_poly.pdbx_strand_id
1 'polypeptide(L)'
;MSHQNLDESNILKTTIQDNTILKQVRVPEVEAIDEDLHRLLVPDVCNLPLVPPSAIETNFVSYFAKDFMKAGHDQYVYRHANGLCVIGLAPTHMAFKDEGGISTVDFNVGKSDRSGIKVTGKRKKNAQHFESNTALCKVCTKDSSYIVRCCVKGSLLEVNDKLIKQPELLNSSADREGYIAIIMPKPADWLKVKASLLSLEEYKKLNECR
;
A
#
# COMPACT_ATOMS: atom_id res chain seq x y z
N MET A 1 39.05 -56.60 -41.63
CA MET A 1 38.27 -55.71 -42.52
C MET A 1 37.44 -56.58 -43.43
N SER A 2 36.12 -56.66 -43.19
CA SER A 2 35.05 -56.85 -44.19
C SER A 2 33.75 -57.19 -43.47
N HIS A 3 32.92 -56.15 -43.29
CA HIS A 3 31.46 -56.07 -43.44
C HIS A 3 30.81 -57.28 -44.17
N GLN A 4 29.56 -57.72 -43.95
CA GLN A 4 28.31 -57.03 -43.59
C GLN A 4 27.23 -58.12 -43.31
N ASN A 5 26.27 -57.81 -42.44
CA ASN A 5 24.95 -58.47 -42.37
C ASN A 5 24.05 -57.92 -43.49
N LEU A 6 23.09 -58.73 -43.98
CA LEU A 6 21.65 -58.43 -44.14
C LEU A 6 20.99 -59.47 -45.06
N ASP A 7 20.07 -60.26 -44.51
CA ASP A 7 19.08 -61.02 -45.29
C ASP A 7 17.69 -60.46 -44.99
N GLU A 8 17.07 -59.86 -46.01
CA GLU A 8 15.63 -59.67 -46.13
C GLU A 8 15.02 -60.93 -46.74
N SER A 9 13.95 -61.46 -46.16
CA SER A 9 12.97 -62.22 -46.94
C SER A 9 11.59 -62.19 -46.29
N ASN A 10 10.75 -61.32 -46.85
CA ASN A 10 9.29 -61.44 -46.93
C ASN A 10 8.84 -62.90 -47.17
N ILE A 11 7.70 -63.29 -46.60
CA ILE A 11 6.63 -63.95 -47.37
C ILE A 11 5.27 -63.62 -46.72
N LEU A 12 4.49 -62.90 -47.51
CA LEU A 12 3.06 -62.66 -47.43
C LEU A 12 2.26 -63.97 -47.25
N LYS A 13 1.31 -63.98 -46.31
CA LYS A 13 0.02 -64.63 -46.53
C LYS A 13 -1.09 -63.63 -46.22
N THR A 14 -1.62 -63.08 -47.30
CA THR A 14 -2.86 -62.29 -47.39
C THR A 14 -4.04 -63.17 -47.01
N THR A 15 -4.95 -62.69 -46.15
CA THR A 15 -6.41 -62.78 -46.36
C THR A 15 -7.09 -61.71 -45.50
N ILE A 16 -7.96 -60.98 -46.17
CA ILE A 16 -8.66 -59.76 -45.78
C ILE A 16 -9.97 -60.11 -45.07
N GLN A 17 -10.31 -59.30 -44.05
CA GLN A 17 -11.59 -59.06 -43.34
C GLN A 17 -11.24 -59.00 -41.85
N ASP A 18 -11.14 -57.84 -41.20
CA ASP A 18 -12.30 -56.99 -40.93
C ASP A 18 -11.95 -55.49 -40.90
N ASN A 19 -12.59 -54.76 -41.81
CA ASN A 19 -12.84 -53.33 -41.66
C ASN A 19 -13.90 -53.14 -40.58
N THR A 20 -13.53 -52.98 -39.31
CA THR A 20 -14.27 -52.13 -38.35
C THR A 20 -13.38 -51.94 -37.11
N ILE A 21 -12.72 -50.78 -36.98
CA ILE A 21 -12.35 -50.05 -35.74
C ILE A 21 -11.41 -48.92 -36.23
N LEU A 22 -12.00 -47.96 -36.93
CA LEU A 22 -11.45 -46.61 -37.07
C LEU A 22 -12.53 -45.66 -36.60
N LYS A 23 -12.77 -45.67 -35.29
CA LYS A 23 -13.43 -44.59 -34.57
C LYS A 23 -13.10 -44.74 -33.09
N GLN A 24 -12.64 -43.62 -32.53
CA GLN A 24 -12.59 -43.30 -31.10
C GLN A 24 -11.47 -43.93 -30.28
N VAL A 25 -10.31 -43.26 -30.25
CA VAL A 25 -9.72 -42.80 -28.98
C VAL A 25 -9.07 -41.44 -29.25
N ARG A 26 -9.86 -40.36 -29.21
CA ARG A 26 -9.30 -39.01 -29.07
C ARG A 26 -9.35 -38.69 -27.58
N VAL A 27 -8.16 -38.53 -27.02
CA VAL A 27 -7.87 -38.46 -25.59
C VAL A 27 -8.51 -37.19 -24.99
N PRO A 28 -9.52 -37.31 -24.10
CA PRO A 28 -10.17 -36.16 -23.46
C PRO A 28 -9.22 -35.35 -22.56
N GLU A 29 -8.14 -35.98 -22.09
CA GLU A 29 -7.21 -35.40 -21.12
C GLU A 29 -6.33 -34.29 -21.72
N VAL A 30 -6.03 -34.33 -23.03
CA VAL A 30 -5.14 -33.33 -23.66
C VAL A 30 -5.87 -32.01 -23.94
N GLU A 31 -7.16 -32.07 -24.31
CA GLU A 31 -8.00 -30.88 -24.53
C GLU A 31 -8.34 -30.18 -23.20
N ALA A 32 -8.56 -30.95 -22.11
CA ALA A 32 -8.83 -30.40 -20.78
C ALA A 32 -7.62 -29.67 -20.17
N ILE A 33 -6.39 -30.18 -20.35
CA ILE A 33 -5.16 -29.53 -19.88
C ILE A 33 -4.93 -28.21 -20.60
N ASP A 34 -5.26 -28.13 -21.90
CA ASP A 34 -5.10 -26.91 -22.69
C ASP A 34 -6.11 -25.83 -22.27
N GLU A 35 -7.36 -26.19 -21.97
CA GLU A 35 -8.34 -25.24 -21.43
C GLU A 35 -7.98 -24.71 -20.03
N ASP A 36 -7.52 -25.58 -19.13
CA ASP A 36 -7.10 -25.18 -17.79
C ASP A 36 -5.82 -24.33 -17.84
N LEU A 37 -4.87 -24.67 -18.71
CA LEU A 37 -3.67 -23.88 -18.97
C LEU A 37 -4.04 -22.52 -19.59
N HIS A 38 -4.97 -22.49 -20.54
CA HIS A 38 -5.46 -21.26 -21.15
C HIS A 38 -6.14 -20.34 -20.12
N ARG A 39 -6.93 -20.88 -19.18
CA ARG A 39 -7.53 -20.13 -18.08
C ARG A 39 -6.50 -19.57 -17.09
N LEU A 40 -5.38 -20.26 -16.87
CA LEU A 40 -4.28 -19.77 -16.03
C LEU A 40 -3.43 -18.69 -16.73
N LEU A 41 -3.23 -18.81 -18.04
CA LEU A 41 -2.41 -17.88 -18.83
C LEU A 41 -3.16 -16.60 -19.23
N VAL A 42 -4.47 -16.70 -19.45
CA VAL A 42 -5.31 -15.58 -19.88
C VAL A 42 -6.36 -15.31 -18.81
N PRO A 43 -6.09 -14.43 -17.83
CA PRO A 43 -7.10 -14.01 -16.88
C PRO A 43 -8.26 -13.36 -17.63
N ASP A 44 -9.48 -13.67 -17.19
CA ASP A 44 -10.68 -13.05 -17.75
C ASP A 44 -10.59 -11.52 -17.60
N VAL A 45 -10.73 -10.82 -18.73
CA VAL A 45 -10.67 -9.36 -18.78
C VAL A 45 -11.75 -8.73 -17.88
N CYS A 46 -12.87 -9.43 -17.68
CA CYS A 46 -13.96 -8.99 -16.79
C CYS A 46 -13.56 -9.00 -15.30
N ASN A 47 -12.52 -9.77 -14.94
CA ASN A 47 -12.01 -9.87 -13.57
C ASN A 47 -10.88 -8.88 -13.28
N LEU A 48 -10.41 -8.13 -14.29
CA LEU A 48 -9.41 -7.09 -14.09
C LEU A 48 -10.07 -5.82 -13.53
N PRO A 49 -9.42 -5.12 -12.58
CA PRO A 49 -9.94 -3.85 -12.10
C PRO A 49 -9.95 -2.83 -13.24
N LEU A 50 -10.98 -1.99 -13.27
CA LEU A 50 -11.17 -0.95 -14.30
C LEU A 50 -9.96 0.01 -14.38
N VAL A 51 -9.32 0.23 -13.24
CA VAL A 51 -8.13 1.08 -13.11
C VAL A 51 -7.10 0.31 -12.28
N PRO A 52 -5.82 0.29 -12.68
CA PRO A 52 -4.79 -0.32 -11.86
C PRO A 52 -4.71 0.35 -10.48
N PRO A 53 -4.38 -0.42 -9.42
CA PRO A 53 -4.23 0.14 -8.09
C PRO A 53 -3.11 1.18 -8.09
N SER A 54 -3.30 2.24 -7.31
CA SER A 54 -2.30 3.28 -7.15
C SER A 54 -1.05 2.76 -6.41
N ALA A 55 0.05 3.50 -6.53
CA ALA A 55 1.28 3.20 -5.81
C ALA A 55 1.07 3.20 -4.28
N ILE A 56 0.12 3.99 -3.77
CA ILE A 56 -0.17 4.04 -2.33
C ILE A 56 -0.91 2.76 -1.92
N GLU A 57 -1.96 2.40 -2.64
CA GLU A 57 -2.76 1.18 -2.37
C GLU A 57 -1.93 -0.09 -2.47
N THR A 58 -0.95 -0.12 -3.38
CA THR A 58 -0.10 -1.30 -3.58
C THR A 58 1.01 -1.39 -2.54
N ASN A 59 1.68 -0.27 -2.22
CA ASN A 59 2.90 -0.28 -1.40
C ASN A 59 2.66 -0.03 0.09
N PHE A 60 1.49 0.50 0.46
CA PHE A 60 1.20 0.92 1.84
C PHE A 60 -0.06 0.27 2.37
N VAL A 61 -0.01 -0.09 3.66
CA VAL A 61 -1.18 -0.49 4.43
C VAL A 61 -1.67 0.72 5.22
N SER A 62 -2.94 1.08 5.03
CA SER A 62 -3.55 2.24 5.67
C SER A 62 -4.10 1.91 7.05
N TYR A 63 -3.64 2.67 8.04
CA TYR A 63 -4.14 2.68 9.41
C TYR A 63 -4.66 4.06 9.79
N PHE A 64 -5.60 4.14 10.71
CA PHE A 64 -6.22 5.39 11.16
C PHE A 64 -6.20 5.48 12.68
N ALA A 65 -5.78 6.64 13.18
CA ALA A 65 -5.88 7.04 14.57
C ALA A 65 -7.07 7.99 14.70
N LYS A 66 -8.22 7.47 15.12
CA LYS A 66 -9.43 8.25 15.34
C LYS A 66 -9.37 9.01 16.66
N ASP A 67 -9.86 10.25 16.67
CA ASP A 67 -9.95 11.13 17.85
C ASP A 67 -8.63 11.23 18.65
N PHE A 68 -7.50 11.36 17.96
CA PHE A 68 -6.20 11.26 18.61
C PHE A 68 -5.95 12.44 19.57
N MET A 69 -5.99 12.16 20.87
CA MET A 69 -5.95 13.11 22.01
C MET A 69 -7.15 14.05 22.16
N LYS A 70 -7.79 14.45 21.06
CA LYS A 70 -8.94 15.35 21.03
C LYS A 70 -9.97 14.82 20.03
N ALA A 71 -11.25 15.02 20.33
CA ALA A 71 -12.33 14.63 19.42
C ALA A 71 -12.18 15.34 18.06
N GLY A 72 -12.35 14.61 16.96
CA GLY A 72 -12.25 15.09 15.58
C GLY A 72 -10.82 15.27 15.05
N HIS A 73 -9.79 14.90 15.82
CA HIS A 73 -8.39 14.94 15.40
C HIS A 73 -7.93 13.61 14.78
N ASP A 74 -8.60 13.23 13.69
CA ASP A 74 -8.34 11.99 12.97
C ASP A 74 -7.08 12.09 12.10
N GLN A 75 -6.17 11.13 12.25
CA GLN A 75 -4.92 11.07 11.48
C GLN A 75 -4.78 9.71 10.82
N TYR A 76 -4.17 9.67 9.64
CA TYR A 76 -3.81 8.41 9.00
C TYR A 76 -2.33 8.09 9.23
N VAL A 77 -2.03 6.80 9.22
CA VAL A 77 -0.68 6.23 9.29
C VAL A 77 -0.55 5.19 8.19
N TYR A 78 0.19 5.51 7.15
CA TYR A 78 0.47 4.58 6.04
C TYR A 78 1.75 3.82 6.31
N ARG A 79 1.64 2.51 6.42
CA ARG A 79 2.75 1.62 6.72
C ARG A 79 3.29 1.00 5.44
N HIS A 80 4.54 1.31 5.11
CA HIS A 80 5.26 0.64 4.03
C HIS A 80 5.85 -0.70 4.49
N ALA A 81 6.06 -1.63 3.56
CA ALA A 81 6.72 -2.92 3.82
C ALA A 81 8.13 -2.77 4.44
N ASN A 82 8.88 -1.74 4.01
CA ASN A 82 10.21 -1.40 4.55
C ASN A 82 10.21 -0.91 6.01
N GLY A 83 9.03 -0.81 6.63
CA GLY A 83 8.88 -0.42 8.02
C GLY A 83 8.73 1.08 8.26
N LEU A 84 8.70 1.88 7.20
CA LEU A 84 8.42 3.31 7.26
C LEU A 84 6.94 3.58 7.50
N CYS A 85 6.64 4.62 8.27
CA CYS A 85 5.30 5.13 8.51
C CYS A 85 5.21 6.56 7.96
N VAL A 86 4.27 6.79 7.06
CA VAL A 86 3.91 8.13 6.60
C VAL A 86 2.68 8.57 7.40
N ILE A 87 2.72 9.78 7.95
CA ILE A 87 1.64 10.34 8.77
C ILE A 87 1.05 11.55 8.07
N GLY A 88 -0.27 11.67 8.13
CA GLY A 88 -0.98 12.86 7.67
C GLY A 88 -2.38 12.96 8.27
N LEU A 89 -3.15 13.93 7.78
CA LEU A 89 -4.52 14.18 8.24
C LEU A 89 -5.50 13.25 7.55
N ALA A 90 -6.37 12.60 8.33
CA ALA A 90 -7.42 11.79 7.75
C ALA A 90 -8.53 12.68 7.14
N PRO A 91 -9.24 12.22 6.09
CA PRO A 91 -10.26 13.03 5.42
C PRO A 91 -11.39 13.53 6.32
N THR A 92 -11.69 12.87 7.44
CA THR A 92 -12.74 13.29 8.38
C THR A 92 -12.27 14.29 9.43
N HIS A 93 -11.00 14.67 9.43
CA HIS A 93 -10.42 15.59 10.40
C HIS A 93 -11.12 16.96 10.40
N MET A 94 -11.31 17.57 11.57
CA MET A 94 -12.04 18.84 11.71
C MET A 94 -11.45 19.99 10.89
N ALA A 95 -10.12 20.01 10.69
CA ALA A 95 -9.45 21.02 9.86
C ALA A 95 -9.99 21.13 8.43
N PHE A 96 -10.59 20.05 7.89
CA PHE A 96 -11.21 20.06 6.56
C PHE A 96 -12.68 20.50 6.58
N LYS A 97 -13.31 20.53 7.76
CA LYS A 97 -14.71 20.94 7.94
C LYS A 97 -14.86 22.44 8.17
N ASP A 98 -13.81 23.10 8.65
CA ASP A 98 -13.80 24.55 8.84
C ASP A 98 -13.95 25.29 7.50
N GLU A 99 -14.75 26.35 7.50
CA GLU A 99 -15.00 27.17 6.31
C GLU A 99 -13.71 27.83 5.81
N GLY A 100 -13.30 27.48 4.59
CA GLY A 100 -12.06 27.95 3.97
C GLY A 100 -10.86 27.00 4.10
N GLY A 101 -11.03 25.86 4.76
CA GLY A 101 -10.01 24.81 4.84
C GLY A 101 -8.72 25.25 5.54
N ILE A 102 -7.64 24.55 5.25
CA ILE A 102 -6.33 24.79 5.87
C ILE A 102 -5.67 25.99 5.21
N SER A 103 -5.33 27.00 6.03
CA SER A 103 -4.75 28.26 5.58
C SER A 103 -3.23 28.29 5.72
N THR A 104 -2.69 27.75 6.81
CA THR A 104 -1.25 27.74 7.08
C THR A 104 -0.83 26.50 7.86
N VAL A 105 0.41 26.06 7.67
CA VAL A 105 1.02 24.95 8.40
C VAL A 105 2.33 25.43 9.00
N ASP A 106 2.46 25.28 10.32
CA ASP A 106 3.65 25.66 11.06
C ASP A 106 4.31 24.43 11.70
N PHE A 107 5.56 24.16 11.34
CA PHE A 107 6.36 23.07 11.92
C PHE A 107 7.10 23.48 13.20
N ASN A 108 6.98 24.73 13.63
CA ASN A 108 7.54 25.21 14.88
C ASN A 108 6.56 24.98 16.05
N VAL A 109 6.69 23.82 16.68
CA VAL A 109 5.90 23.42 17.85
C VAL A 109 6.53 23.86 19.19
N GLY A 110 7.10 25.06 19.23
CA GLY A 110 7.50 25.81 20.42
C GLY A 110 8.85 25.43 21.05
N LYS A 111 9.30 24.17 20.96
CA LYS A 111 10.60 23.72 21.50
C LYS A 111 11.67 23.47 20.43
N SER A 112 11.28 23.29 19.18
CA SER A 112 12.19 23.03 18.06
C SER A 112 11.41 23.18 16.77
N ASP A 113 12.00 23.84 15.79
CA ASP A 113 11.51 23.77 14.42
C ASP A 113 11.85 22.39 13.85
N ARG A 114 10.82 21.69 13.35
CA ARG A 114 10.99 20.35 12.79
C ARG A 114 11.49 20.38 11.35
N SER A 115 11.22 21.45 10.61
CA SER A 115 11.64 21.60 9.21
C SER A 115 13.17 21.59 9.06
N GLY A 116 13.89 22.08 10.06
CA GLY A 116 15.36 22.05 10.08
C GLY A 116 15.98 20.67 10.30
N ILE A 117 15.19 19.63 10.60
CA ILE A 117 15.70 18.29 10.93
C ILE A 117 16.01 17.54 9.63
N LYS A 118 17.27 17.59 9.22
CA LYS A 118 17.77 16.80 8.09
C LYS A 118 18.55 15.58 8.58
N VAL A 119 17.97 14.40 8.39
CA VAL A 119 18.61 13.13 8.70
C VAL A 119 19.61 12.76 7.62
N THR A 120 20.85 12.42 8.00
CA THR A 120 21.93 12.13 7.04
C THR A 120 22.66 10.82 7.35
N GLY A 121 23.12 10.16 6.27
CA GLY A 121 23.97 8.97 6.30
C GLY A 121 23.29 7.67 6.76
N LYS A 122 23.98 6.54 6.57
CA LYS A 122 23.50 5.18 6.92
C LYS A 122 23.08 5.03 8.39
N ARG A 123 23.70 5.80 9.29
CA ARG A 123 23.43 5.80 10.74
C ARG A 123 22.32 6.78 11.16
N LYS A 124 21.62 7.42 10.22
CA LYS A 124 20.55 8.39 10.49
C LYS A 124 20.98 9.46 11.50
N LYS A 125 22.14 10.07 11.24
CA LYS A 125 22.68 11.12 12.10
C LYS A 125 21.68 12.28 12.15
N ASN A 126 21.47 12.86 13.33
CA ASN A 126 20.50 13.90 13.64
C ASN A 126 19.02 13.47 13.67
N ALA A 127 18.71 12.19 13.47
CA ALA A 127 17.33 11.72 13.60
C ALA A 127 16.86 11.86 15.05
N GLN A 128 15.80 12.65 15.25
CA GLN A 128 15.20 12.84 16.55
C GLN A 128 14.19 11.73 16.85
N HIS A 129 14.27 11.16 18.05
CA HIS A 129 13.29 10.17 18.50
C HIS A 129 12.06 10.87 19.07
N PHE A 130 10.90 10.54 18.52
CA PHE A 130 9.59 11.04 18.93
C PHE A 130 8.77 9.94 19.60
N GLU A 131 8.05 10.36 20.64
CA GLU A 131 6.97 9.59 21.24
C GLU A 131 5.67 9.78 20.46
N SER A 132 4.72 8.86 20.58
CA SER A 132 3.44 8.90 19.86
C SER A 132 2.65 10.21 20.05
N ASN A 133 2.75 10.84 21.21
CA ASN A 133 2.06 12.10 21.52
C ASN A 133 2.84 13.36 21.13
N THR A 134 4.05 13.23 20.57
CA THR A 134 4.88 14.38 20.18
C THR A 134 4.17 15.19 19.10
N ALA A 135 4.11 16.51 19.27
CA ALA A 135 3.56 17.41 18.26
C ALA A 135 4.52 17.49 17.05
N LEU A 136 3.98 17.36 15.85
CA LEU A 136 4.73 17.46 14.58
C LEU A 136 4.62 18.86 13.99
N CYS A 137 3.38 19.32 13.81
CA CYS A 137 3.07 20.62 13.26
C CYS A 137 1.75 21.15 13.84
N LYS A 138 1.54 22.45 13.66
CA LYS A 138 0.31 23.17 13.94
C LYS A 138 -0.31 23.55 12.59
N VAL A 139 -1.48 22.99 12.32
CA VAL A 139 -2.29 23.30 11.15
C VAL A 139 -3.30 24.35 11.56
N CYS A 140 -3.27 25.51 10.93
CA CYS A 140 -4.20 26.60 11.20
C CYS A 140 -5.22 26.69 10.08
N THR A 141 -6.48 26.86 10.46
CA THR A 141 -7.58 27.25 9.57
C THR A 141 -7.84 28.74 9.75
N LYS A 142 -8.93 29.26 9.19
CA LYS A 142 -9.32 30.66 9.35
C LYS A 142 -9.65 31.00 10.81
N ASP A 143 -10.35 30.09 11.49
CA ASP A 143 -10.94 30.35 12.81
C ASP A 143 -10.27 29.56 13.93
N SER A 144 -9.52 28.50 13.61
CA SER A 144 -9.00 27.57 14.61
C SER A 144 -7.60 27.05 14.29
N SER A 145 -7.00 26.33 15.25
CA SER A 145 -5.71 25.67 15.01
C SER A 145 -5.64 24.32 15.68
N TYR A 146 -5.05 23.38 14.96
CA TYR A 146 -5.00 21.96 15.29
C TYR A 146 -3.56 21.49 15.37
N ILE A 147 -3.24 20.74 16.43
CA ILE A 147 -1.91 20.17 16.61
C ILE A 147 -1.94 18.74 16.07
N VAL A 148 -1.15 18.51 15.02
CA VAL A 148 -0.90 17.17 14.47
C VAL A 148 0.19 16.50 15.28
N ARG A 149 0.05 15.20 15.53
CA ARG A 149 0.95 14.44 16.39
C ARG A 149 1.54 13.25 15.66
N CYS A 150 2.56 12.66 16.25
CA CYS A 150 3.32 11.58 15.61
C CYS A 150 2.50 10.28 15.48
N CYS A 151 1.53 10.01 16.36
CA CYS A 151 0.74 8.77 16.48
C CYS A 151 1.56 7.51 16.79
N VAL A 152 2.77 7.40 16.24
CA VAL A 152 3.68 6.28 16.31
C VAL A 152 4.99 6.73 16.93
N LYS A 153 5.50 5.96 17.89
CA LYS A 153 6.84 6.15 18.44
C LYS A 153 7.91 5.76 17.43
N GLY A 154 8.87 6.64 17.15
CA GLY A 154 9.88 6.38 16.13
C GLY A 154 10.85 7.54 15.90
N SER A 155 11.76 7.36 14.94
CA SER A 155 12.70 8.41 14.56
C SER A 155 12.12 9.23 13.41
N LEU A 156 12.06 10.55 13.56
CA LEU A 156 11.70 11.46 12.48
C LEU A 156 12.78 11.43 11.40
N LEU A 157 12.37 11.14 10.16
CA LEU A 157 13.26 11.14 9.00
C LEU A 157 13.09 12.39 8.15
N GLU A 158 11.84 12.77 7.94
CA GLU A 158 11.48 13.85 7.02
C GLU A 158 10.16 14.49 7.45
N VAL A 159 10.04 15.78 7.20
CA VAL A 159 8.82 16.58 7.31
C VAL A 159 8.58 17.26 5.97
N ASN A 160 7.32 17.47 5.60
CA ASN A 160 6.98 18.05 4.31
C ASN A 160 7.07 19.58 4.35
N ASP A 161 8.26 20.11 4.12
CA ASP A 161 8.53 21.55 4.10
C ASP A 161 7.73 22.30 3.01
N LYS A 162 7.20 21.58 2.00
CA LYS A 162 6.35 22.18 0.97
C LYS A 162 5.07 22.76 1.57
N LEU A 163 4.57 22.18 2.66
CA LEU A 163 3.35 22.65 3.33
C LEU A 163 3.49 24.06 3.93
N ILE A 164 4.72 24.50 4.20
CA ILE A 164 4.99 25.88 4.65
C ILE A 164 4.70 26.87 3.51
N LYS A 165 5.01 26.48 2.26
CA LYS A 165 4.85 27.33 1.08
C LYS A 165 3.49 27.13 0.42
N GLN A 166 2.95 25.92 0.48
CA GLN A 166 1.75 25.47 -0.22
C GLN A 166 0.87 24.63 0.74
N PRO A 167 0.17 25.29 1.68
CA PRO A 167 -0.73 24.61 2.60
C PRO A 167 -1.95 23.98 1.89
N GLU A 168 -2.29 24.47 0.69
CA GLU A 168 -3.37 23.97 -0.16
C GLU A 168 -3.25 22.48 -0.51
N LEU A 169 -2.02 21.94 -0.51
CA LEU A 169 -1.76 20.51 -0.77
C LEU A 169 -2.50 19.58 0.22
N LEU A 170 -2.73 20.05 1.45
CA LEU A 170 -3.53 19.31 2.42
C LEU A 170 -5.02 19.29 2.02
N ASN A 171 -5.53 20.35 1.41
CA ASN A 171 -6.94 20.41 1.00
C ASN A 171 -7.18 19.58 -0.27
N SER A 172 -6.25 19.60 -1.23
CA SER A 172 -6.39 18.89 -2.51
C SER A 172 -5.96 17.42 -2.46
N SER A 173 -4.94 17.09 -1.67
CA SER A 173 -4.21 15.83 -1.77
C SER A 173 -3.61 15.38 -0.43
N ALA A 174 -4.41 15.45 0.65
CA ALA A 174 -3.99 15.10 2.02
C ALA A 174 -3.33 13.72 2.13
N ASP A 175 -3.81 12.74 1.37
CA ASP A 175 -3.38 11.35 1.36
C ASP A 175 -2.16 11.08 0.48
N ARG A 176 -1.77 12.04 -0.37
CA ARG A 176 -0.66 11.90 -1.34
C ARG A 176 0.46 12.88 -1.05
N GLU A 177 0.45 14.03 -1.71
CA GLU A 177 1.49 15.05 -1.62
C GLU A 177 1.40 15.87 -0.33
N GLY A 178 0.23 15.86 0.31
CA GLY A 178 -0.05 16.50 1.59
C GLY A 178 0.38 15.70 2.83
N TYR A 179 1.27 14.71 2.71
CA TYR A 179 1.80 14.03 3.90
C TYR A 179 2.50 15.04 4.82
N ILE A 180 2.51 14.76 6.12
CA ILE A 180 3.07 15.67 7.12
C ILE A 180 4.49 15.24 7.48
N ALA A 181 4.69 13.97 7.83
CA ALA A 181 5.98 13.47 8.25
C ALA A 181 6.19 11.99 7.91
N ILE A 182 7.45 11.61 7.78
CA ILE A 182 7.90 10.23 7.62
C ILE A 182 8.67 9.82 8.88
N ILE A 183 8.17 8.77 9.53
CA ILE A 183 8.70 8.24 10.79
C ILE A 183 9.17 6.81 10.56
N MET A 184 10.31 6.47 11.17
CA MET A 184 10.74 5.08 11.28
C MET A 184 10.56 4.57 12.71
N PRO A 185 9.49 3.79 12.99
CA PRO A 185 9.33 3.09 14.26
C PRO A 185 10.29 1.91 14.39
N LYS A 186 10.52 1.50 15.64
CA LYS A 186 11.14 0.20 15.92
C LYS A 186 10.09 -0.91 15.73
N PRO A 187 10.48 -2.11 15.26
CA PRO A 187 9.55 -3.22 15.07
C PRO A 187 8.72 -3.56 16.32
N ALA A 188 9.33 -3.52 17.51
CA ALA A 188 8.66 -3.79 18.77
C ALA A 188 7.60 -2.72 19.14
N ASP A 189 7.90 -1.45 18.87
CA ASP A 189 6.98 -0.34 19.15
C ASP A 189 5.80 -0.33 18.16
N TRP A 190 6.05 -0.74 16.91
CA TRP A 190 5.02 -0.87 15.89
C TRP A 190 3.92 -1.86 16.29
N LEU A 191 4.29 -3.03 16.83
CA LEU A 191 3.31 -4.04 17.24
C LEU A 191 2.34 -3.51 18.31
N LYS A 192 2.85 -2.68 19.24
CA LYS A 192 2.04 -2.07 20.30
C LYS A 192 1.06 -1.04 19.74
N VAL A 193 1.54 -0.13 18.88
CA VAL A 193 0.68 0.93 18.32
C VAL A 193 -0.32 0.36 17.31
N LYS A 194 0.04 -0.68 16.56
CA LYS A 194 -0.86 -1.32 15.59
C LYS A 194 -2.16 -1.80 16.24
N ALA A 195 -2.11 -2.29 17.47
CA ALA A 195 -3.29 -2.71 18.22
C ALA A 195 -4.25 -1.56 18.59
N SER A 196 -3.75 -0.31 18.61
CA SER A 196 -4.55 0.90 18.88
C SER A 196 -5.06 1.61 17.62
N LEU A 197 -4.58 1.20 16.45
CA LEU A 197 -4.94 1.82 15.17
C LEU A 197 -6.04 1.02 14.48
N LEU A 198 -6.92 1.72 13.78
CA LEU A 198 -7.99 1.14 13.00
C LEU A 198 -7.52 0.84 11.59
N SER A 199 -7.97 -0.27 11.02
CA SER A 199 -7.87 -0.52 9.58
C SER A 199 -8.78 0.41 8.78
N LEU A 200 -8.55 0.50 7.46
CA LEU A 200 -9.40 1.29 6.57
C LEU A 200 -10.88 0.87 6.64
N GLU A 201 -11.16 -0.42 6.72
CA GLU A 201 -12.52 -0.96 6.78
C GLU A 201 -13.23 -0.59 8.09
N GLU A 202 -12.55 -0.78 9.21
CA GLU A 202 -13.08 -0.41 10.53
C GLU A 202 -13.34 1.09 10.63
N TYR A 203 -12.42 1.90 10.11
CA TYR A 203 -12.56 3.34 10.10
C TYR A 203 -13.73 3.82 9.25
N LYS A 204 -13.95 3.23 8.05
CA LYS A 204 -15.13 3.53 7.22
C LYS A 204 -16.44 3.18 7.92
N LYS A 205 -16.54 1.97 8.48
CA LYS A 205 -17.74 1.51 9.22
C LYS A 205 -18.10 2.46 10.37
N LEU A 206 -17.09 2.93 11.12
CA LEU A 206 -17.29 3.86 12.23
C LEU A 206 -17.69 5.28 11.81
N ASN A 207 -17.52 5.63 10.54
CA ASN A 207 -17.90 6.94 10.00
C ASN A 207 -19.22 6.87 9.23
N GLU A 208 -19.57 5.73 8.65
CA GLU A 208 -20.88 5.49 7.99
C GLU A 208 -22.02 5.33 9.00
N CYS A 209 -21.76 4.85 10.22
CA CYS A 209 -22.75 4.77 11.29
C CYS A 209 -23.08 6.12 11.99
N ARG A 210 -22.64 7.25 11.44
CA ARG A 210 -22.69 8.56 12.10
C ARG A 210 -23.43 9.59 11.27
#